data_AF-A0A2G2V4W0-F1
#
_entry.id   AF-A0A2G2V4W0-F1
#
_cell.length_a   1.000
_cell.length_b   1.000
_cell.length_c   1.000
_cell.angle_alpha   90.00
_cell.angle_beta   90.00
_cell.angle_gamma   90.00
#
_symmetry.space_group_name_H-M   'P 1'
#
loop_
_entity.id
_entity.type
_entity.pdbx_description
1 polymer ?
#
loop_
_entity_poly.entity_id
_entity_poly.type
_entity_poly.pdbx_seq_one_letter_code
_entity_poly.pdbx_strand_id
1 'polypeptide(L)'
;MERGKENGEREDRKANSSSVSSAVLREDIVNLRDFIERLKSEEDQTVVDTEQIEKLTFLPACLQLCYYISDGFNAKMSCISYEVHDLVQSLFHQSGDDMLVKLEDHVVPRLLENIKSSKIADHHYESSATMTEDQLVELLGALLVNPHYLPKVRAELLLPSRTQYELLQNVFGNLRDFHGLIVNGCIERQTIKCVLPEFQLMAERVGHFCFVLLSYLKDEKDDEEDKEEAYSMLVHLLLKIIPVSLEVMHICSTNLKASKSAEVGRFIKQLQQASPDILREYLIHLQQHMINGINPSTSARNIRHDRVPIDYSC
;
A
#
# COMPACT_ATOMS: atom_id res chain seq x y z
N MET A 1 69.38 -1.76 -14.97
CA MET A 1 69.22 -2.64 -13.80
C MET A 1 68.32 -1.88 -12.83
N GLU A 2 67.00 -1.96 -12.94
CA GLU A 2 66.10 -3.08 -12.65
C GLU A 2 65.79 -3.21 -11.14
N ARG A 3 64.53 -3.58 -10.86
CA ARG A 3 63.79 -3.73 -9.59
C ARG A 3 62.97 -2.50 -9.16
N GLY A 4 61.66 -2.56 -9.02
CA GLY A 4 60.68 -3.64 -9.16
C GLY A 4 59.31 -3.08 -8.79
N LYS A 5 58.32 -3.26 -9.67
CA LYS A 5 56.91 -2.95 -9.40
C LYS A 5 56.32 -4.09 -8.56
N GLU A 6 55.85 -3.81 -7.35
CA GLU A 6 54.88 -4.66 -6.68
C GLU A 6 53.48 -4.23 -7.11
N ASN A 7 52.89 -5.04 -7.99
CA ASN A 7 51.46 -5.03 -8.26
C ASN A 7 50.75 -5.68 -7.06
N GLY A 8 50.15 -4.86 -6.20
CA GLY A 8 49.10 -5.32 -5.31
C GLY A 8 47.78 -5.33 -6.08
N GLU A 9 47.43 -6.45 -6.70
CA GLU A 9 46.06 -6.72 -7.11
C GLU A 9 45.19 -6.77 -5.85
N ARG A 10 44.44 -5.69 -5.60
CA ARG A 10 43.23 -5.80 -4.79
C ARG A 10 42.20 -6.49 -5.66
N GLU A 11 42.06 -7.80 -5.48
CA GLU A 11 40.81 -8.48 -5.81
C GLU A 11 39.69 -7.74 -5.08
N ASP A 12 38.93 -6.96 -5.83
CA ASP A 12 37.59 -6.60 -5.45
C ASP A 12 36.81 -7.91 -5.32
N ARG A 13 36.78 -8.46 -4.09
CA ARG A 13 35.78 -9.43 -3.68
C ARG A 13 34.43 -8.77 -3.87
N LYS A 14 33.89 -8.90 -5.08
CA LYS A 14 32.49 -8.68 -5.39
C LYS A 14 31.73 -9.61 -4.46
N ALA A 15 31.24 -9.06 -3.35
CA ALA A 15 30.35 -9.77 -2.46
C ALA A 15 29.20 -10.26 -3.34
N ASN A 16 29.07 -11.57 -3.46
CA ASN A 16 27.92 -12.22 -4.09
C ASN A 16 26.71 -11.92 -3.21
N SER A 17 26.14 -10.72 -3.30
CA SER A 17 24.79 -10.49 -2.84
C SER A 17 23.88 -11.16 -3.87
N SER A 18 23.44 -12.38 -3.58
CA SER A 18 22.38 -13.04 -4.33
C SER A 18 21.12 -12.20 -4.20
N SER A 19 20.88 -11.32 -5.18
CA SER A 19 19.61 -10.61 -5.29
C SER A 19 18.52 -11.64 -5.57
N VAL A 20 17.55 -11.76 -4.67
CA VAL A 20 16.37 -12.58 -4.90
C VAL A 20 15.62 -12.03 -6.11
N SER A 21 15.20 -12.92 -7.00
CA SER A 21 14.43 -12.54 -8.19
C SER A 21 13.02 -12.09 -7.77
N SER A 22 12.51 -11.05 -8.45
CA SER A 22 11.12 -10.58 -8.35
C SER A 22 10.08 -11.72 -8.45
N ALA A 23 10.38 -12.77 -9.22
CA ALA A 23 9.54 -13.96 -9.36
C ALA A 23 9.42 -14.78 -8.06
N VAL A 24 10.50 -14.88 -7.28
CA VAL A 24 10.53 -15.65 -6.03
C VAL A 24 9.67 -14.96 -4.96
N LEU A 25 9.77 -13.63 -4.85
CA LEU A 25 8.93 -12.86 -3.92
C LEU A 25 7.44 -12.96 -4.29
N ARG A 26 7.10 -12.94 -5.58
CA ARG A 26 5.72 -13.13 -6.05
C ARG A 26 5.19 -14.52 -5.67
N GLU A 27 6.03 -15.56 -5.78
CA GLU A 27 5.68 -16.91 -5.35
C GLU A 27 5.44 -16.98 -3.84
N ASP A 28 6.26 -16.32 -3.02
CA ASP A 28 6.08 -16.30 -1.57
C ASP A 28 4.79 -15.59 -1.14
N ILE A 29 4.43 -14.49 -1.80
CA ILE A 29 3.17 -13.78 -1.57
C ILE A 29 1.97 -14.70 -1.89
N VAL A 30 2.06 -15.49 -2.96
CA VAL A 30 1.03 -16.48 -3.31
C VAL A 30 0.97 -17.60 -2.26
N ASN A 31 2.12 -18.15 -1.86
CA ASN A 31 2.19 -19.18 -0.83
C ASN A 31 1.60 -18.71 0.51
N LEU A 32 1.86 -17.45 0.89
CA LEU A 32 1.26 -16.82 2.08
C LEU A 32 -0.27 -16.72 1.94
N ARG A 33 -0.78 -16.29 0.78
CA ARG A 33 -2.23 -16.21 0.52
C ARG A 33 -2.89 -17.59 0.62
N ASP A 34 -2.32 -18.61 -0.03
CA ASP A 34 -2.85 -19.98 -0.02
C ASP A 34 -2.84 -20.57 1.39
N PHE A 35 -1.86 -20.18 2.21
CA PHE A 35 -1.84 -20.53 3.62
C PHE A 35 -2.99 -19.87 4.39
N ILE A 36 -3.20 -18.56 4.24
CA ILE A 36 -4.28 -17.82 4.89
C ILE A 36 -5.66 -18.38 4.51
N GLU A 37 -5.86 -18.76 3.25
CA GLU A 37 -7.12 -19.36 2.81
C GLU A 37 -7.36 -20.74 3.43
N ARG A 38 -6.30 -21.55 3.60
CA ARG A 38 -6.41 -22.81 4.35
C ARG A 38 -6.78 -22.57 5.81
N LEU A 39 -6.15 -21.59 6.45
CA LEU A 39 -6.49 -21.19 7.83
C LEU A 39 -7.96 -20.78 7.98
N LYS A 40 -8.54 -20.10 6.98
CA LYS A 40 -9.97 -19.73 6.99
C LYS A 40 -10.91 -20.91 6.80
N SER A 41 -10.46 -21.98 6.16
CA SER A 41 -11.31 -23.10 5.77
C SER A 41 -11.43 -24.23 6.81
N GLU A 42 -10.55 -24.27 7.81
CA GLU A 42 -10.56 -25.33 8.82
C GLU A 42 -11.52 -25.02 9.98
N GLU A 43 -12.37 -26.01 10.32
CA GLU A 43 -13.48 -25.91 11.30
C GLU A 43 -13.03 -25.63 12.75
N ASP A 44 -11.73 -25.68 13.06
CA ASP A 44 -11.17 -25.54 14.42
C ASP A 44 -10.91 -24.08 14.84
N GLN A 45 -11.62 -23.13 14.21
CA GLN A 45 -11.53 -21.67 14.35
C GLN A 45 -11.79 -21.07 15.74
N THR A 46 -11.83 -21.88 16.79
CA THR A 46 -12.12 -21.43 18.16
C THR A 46 -10.99 -20.63 18.81
N VAL A 47 -9.79 -20.55 18.21
CA VAL A 47 -8.60 -19.96 18.86
C VAL A 47 -7.98 -18.76 18.12
N VAL A 48 -8.11 -18.66 16.79
CA VAL A 48 -7.57 -17.50 16.04
C VAL A 48 -8.67 -16.44 15.85
N ASP A 49 -8.46 -15.25 16.41
CA ASP A 49 -9.38 -14.13 16.27
C ASP A 49 -9.58 -13.75 14.79
N THR A 50 -10.85 -13.63 14.38
CA THR A 50 -11.24 -13.23 13.02
C THR A 50 -10.62 -11.90 12.62
N GLU A 51 -10.43 -10.99 13.57
CA GLU A 51 -9.75 -9.71 13.34
C GLU A 51 -8.30 -9.90 12.90
N GLN A 52 -7.57 -10.83 13.52
CA GLN A 52 -6.17 -11.09 13.19
C GLN A 52 -6.03 -11.81 11.83
N ILE A 53 -6.98 -12.68 11.47
CA ILE A 53 -7.02 -13.29 10.14
C ILE A 53 -7.23 -12.24 9.05
N GLU A 54 -8.07 -11.22 9.30
CA GLU A 54 -8.27 -10.12 8.34
C GLU A 54 -7.02 -9.22 8.24
N LYS A 55 -6.34 -8.93 9.37
CA LYS A 55 -5.02 -8.26 9.37
C LYS A 55 -3.99 -9.04 8.55
N LEU A 56 -3.93 -10.36 8.73
CA LEU A 56 -3.03 -11.24 7.98
C LEU A 56 -3.40 -11.30 6.49
N THR A 57 -4.69 -11.25 6.15
CA THR A 57 -5.17 -11.22 4.75
C THR A 57 -4.79 -9.92 4.03
N PHE A 58 -4.70 -8.80 4.76
CA PHE A 58 -4.29 -7.51 4.20
C PHE A 58 -2.81 -7.47 3.81
N LEU A 59 -1.96 -8.20 4.52
CA LEU A 59 -0.51 -8.18 4.32
C LEU A 59 -0.09 -8.60 2.88
N PRO A 60 -0.54 -9.75 2.33
CA PRO A 60 -0.25 -10.12 0.93
C PRO A 60 -0.69 -9.05 -0.08
N ALA A 61 -1.81 -8.37 0.17
CA ALA A 61 -2.31 -7.31 -0.71
C ALA A 61 -1.37 -6.09 -0.71
N CYS A 62 -0.85 -5.73 0.47
CA CYS A 62 0.15 -4.68 0.62
C CYS A 62 1.45 -5.07 -0.09
N LEU A 63 1.97 -6.27 0.17
CA LEU A 63 3.21 -6.76 -0.44
C LEU A 63 3.11 -6.84 -1.97
N GLN A 64 1.96 -7.29 -2.49
CA GLN A 64 1.70 -7.34 -3.93
C GLN A 64 1.70 -5.96 -4.57
N LEU A 65 1.21 -4.93 -3.88
CA LEU A 65 1.27 -3.56 -4.37
C LEU A 65 2.69 -2.99 -4.27
N CYS A 66 3.42 -3.31 -3.20
CA CYS A 66 4.81 -2.88 -3.00
C CYS A 66 5.75 -3.39 -4.10
N TYR A 67 5.47 -4.56 -4.68
CA TYR A 67 6.17 -5.07 -5.86
C TYR A 67 6.21 -4.08 -7.02
N TYR A 68 5.17 -3.27 -7.18
CA TYR A 68 5.00 -2.33 -8.30
C TYR A 68 5.45 -0.89 -7.99
N ILE A 69 5.96 -0.62 -6.78
CA ILE A 69 6.35 0.73 -6.32
C ILE A 69 7.87 0.90 -6.43
N SER A 70 8.32 2.03 -6.99
CA SER A 70 9.72 2.35 -7.29
C SER A 70 10.55 2.85 -6.09
N ASP A 71 11.85 2.99 -6.36
CA ASP A 71 13.01 3.35 -5.53
C ASP A 71 12.76 4.33 -4.36
N GLY A 72 13.27 3.95 -3.18
CA GLY A 72 12.92 4.54 -1.88
C GLY A 72 12.16 3.58 -0.96
N PHE A 73 11.64 2.49 -1.51
CA PHE A 73 10.95 1.44 -0.76
C PHE A 73 11.91 0.46 -0.06
N ASN A 74 13.17 0.35 -0.47
CA ASN A 74 14.15 -0.57 0.15
C ASN A 74 14.34 -0.34 1.67
N ALA A 75 14.37 0.92 2.12
CA ALA A 75 14.43 1.23 3.55
C ALA A 75 13.12 0.88 4.28
N LYS A 76 11.97 1.03 3.62
CA LYS A 76 10.64 0.70 4.15
C LYS A 76 10.37 -0.81 4.17
N MET A 77 10.90 -1.58 3.21
CA MET A 77 10.80 -3.05 3.17
C MET A 77 11.48 -3.71 4.37
N SER A 78 12.60 -3.16 4.83
CA SER A 78 13.23 -3.64 6.06
C SER A 78 12.31 -3.45 7.28
N CYS A 79 11.58 -2.34 7.36
CA CYS A 79 10.54 -2.15 8.38
C CYS A 79 9.39 -3.15 8.23
N ILE A 80 8.94 -3.42 6.99
CA ILE A 80 7.90 -4.44 6.72
C ILE A 80 8.33 -5.80 7.25
N SER A 81 9.60 -6.17 7.14
CA SER A 81 10.05 -7.46 7.66
C SER A 81 9.87 -7.60 9.18
N TYR A 82 9.94 -6.51 9.94
CA TYR A 82 9.64 -6.54 11.37
C TYR A 82 8.13 -6.59 11.63
N GLU A 83 7.34 -5.78 10.91
CA GLU A 83 5.88 -5.78 11.07
C GLU A 83 5.23 -7.11 10.65
N VAL A 84 5.74 -7.75 9.58
CA VAL A 84 5.33 -9.09 9.16
C VAL A 84 5.70 -10.12 10.22
N HIS A 85 6.93 -10.08 10.73
CA HIS A 85 7.39 -10.99 11.76
C HIS A 85 6.54 -10.87 13.03
N ASP A 86 6.28 -9.64 13.48
CA ASP A 86 5.55 -9.37 14.72
C ASP A 86 4.05 -9.72 14.59
N LEU A 87 3.41 -9.39 13.46
CA LEU A 87 2.01 -9.76 13.17
C LEU A 87 1.85 -11.28 13.06
N VAL A 88 2.80 -11.95 12.39
CA VAL A 88 2.85 -13.41 12.35
C VAL A 88 2.97 -13.90 13.78
N GLN A 89 4.01 -13.51 14.53
CA GLN A 89 4.29 -14.01 15.87
C GLN A 89 3.13 -13.84 16.86
N SER A 90 2.37 -12.75 16.79
CA SER A 90 1.18 -12.55 17.63
C SER A 90 0.08 -13.59 17.38
N LEU A 91 -0.13 -14.00 16.13
CA LEU A 91 -1.06 -15.08 15.77
C LEU A 91 -0.65 -16.44 16.35
N PHE A 92 0.66 -16.77 16.38
CA PHE A 92 1.17 -18.05 16.91
C PHE A 92 1.06 -18.14 18.42
N HIS A 93 1.35 -17.05 19.12
CA HIS A 93 1.26 -17.02 20.58
C HIS A 93 -0.16 -17.32 21.09
N GLN A 94 -1.18 -17.08 20.27
CA GLN A 94 -2.56 -17.32 20.66
C GLN A 94 -3.08 -18.72 20.27
N SER A 95 -2.59 -19.35 19.20
CA SER A 95 -3.32 -20.48 18.58
C SER A 95 -2.72 -21.88 18.68
N GLY A 96 -1.41 -22.07 18.94
CA GLY A 96 -0.87 -23.40 19.32
C GLY A 96 -1.11 -24.58 18.36
N ASP A 97 -1.58 -24.35 17.13
CA ASP A 97 -1.93 -25.37 16.12
C ASP A 97 -0.71 -25.78 15.23
N ASP A 98 -0.65 -27.05 14.82
CA ASP A 98 0.33 -27.60 13.86
C ASP A 98 0.32 -26.88 12.50
N MET A 99 -0.84 -26.39 12.04
CA MET A 99 -0.95 -25.55 10.84
C MET A 99 -0.16 -24.27 10.96
N LEU A 100 -0.26 -23.66 12.14
CA LEU A 100 0.46 -22.46 12.46
C LEU A 100 1.97 -22.74 12.51
N VAL A 101 2.43 -23.81 13.17
CA VAL A 101 3.87 -24.16 13.19
C VAL A 101 4.50 -24.19 11.77
N LYS A 102 3.77 -24.63 10.74
CA LYS A 102 4.25 -24.61 9.33
C LYS A 102 4.42 -23.21 8.73
N LEU A 103 3.60 -22.24 9.12
CA LEU A 103 3.75 -20.85 8.68
C LEU A 103 4.98 -20.21 9.31
N GLU A 104 5.23 -20.48 10.59
CA GLU A 104 6.41 -20.00 11.33
C GLU A 104 7.71 -20.67 10.88
N ASP A 105 7.70 -21.97 10.57
CA ASP A 105 8.94 -22.71 10.27
C ASP A 105 9.37 -22.66 8.80
N HIS A 106 8.45 -22.34 7.88
CA HIS A 106 8.71 -22.48 6.44
C HIS A 106 8.36 -21.25 5.61
N VAL A 107 7.12 -20.74 5.72
CA VAL A 107 6.63 -19.71 4.81
C VAL A 107 7.07 -18.32 5.24
N VAL A 108 6.98 -17.98 6.53
CA VAL A 108 7.36 -16.66 7.04
C VAL A 108 8.86 -16.43 7.05
N PRO A 109 9.73 -17.35 7.54
CA PRO A 109 11.16 -17.13 7.49
C PRO A 109 11.67 -16.94 6.07
N ARG A 110 11.15 -17.72 5.12
CA ARG A 110 11.47 -17.58 3.70
C ARG A 110 10.99 -16.25 3.14
N LEU A 111 9.75 -15.84 3.42
CA LEU A 111 9.22 -14.55 2.99
C LEU A 111 10.02 -13.39 3.60
N LEU A 112 10.35 -13.45 4.89
CA LEU A 112 11.14 -12.43 5.59
C LEU A 112 12.57 -12.37 5.07
N GLU A 113 13.20 -13.51 4.84
CA GLU A 113 14.51 -13.60 4.20
C GLU A 113 14.44 -12.97 2.82
N ASN A 114 13.41 -13.27 2.03
CA ASN A 114 13.26 -12.72 0.68
C ASN A 114 12.90 -11.23 0.68
N ILE A 115 12.15 -10.71 1.66
CA ILE A 115 11.93 -9.27 1.86
C ILE A 115 13.22 -8.57 2.28
N LYS A 116 14.01 -9.15 3.19
CA LYS A 116 15.28 -8.57 3.68
C LYS A 116 16.41 -8.64 2.64
N SER A 117 16.48 -9.75 1.91
CA SER A 117 17.48 -10.01 0.87
C SER A 117 17.07 -9.45 -0.50
N SER A 118 15.78 -9.13 -0.67
CA SER A 118 15.37 -8.16 -1.66
C SER A 118 15.97 -6.81 -1.28
N LYS A 119 17.20 -6.59 -1.74
CA LYS A 119 17.39 -5.39 -2.54
C LYS A 119 16.32 -5.55 -3.62
N ILE A 120 15.15 -4.91 -3.47
CA ILE A 120 14.33 -4.67 -4.66
C ILE A 120 15.36 -4.03 -5.55
N ALA A 121 15.79 -4.79 -6.55
CA ALA A 121 17.00 -4.44 -7.26
C ALA A 121 16.79 -3.02 -7.76
N ASP A 122 17.87 -2.37 -8.19
CA ASP A 122 17.75 -1.43 -9.28
C ASP A 122 17.20 -2.18 -10.53
N HIS A 123 16.09 -2.92 -10.44
CA HIS A 123 14.96 -2.68 -11.32
C HIS A 123 14.83 -1.16 -11.36
N HIS A 124 15.63 -0.58 -12.26
CA HIS A 124 15.13 0.33 -13.24
C HIS A 124 13.65 0.00 -13.37
N TYR A 125 12.84 0.76 -12.64
CA TYR A 125 11.48 1.09 -12.99
C TYR A 125 11.47 0.93 -14.49
N GLU A 126 10.87 -0.19 -14.96
CA GLU A 126 10.73 -0.40 -16.38
C GLU A 126 10.01 0.87 -16.78
N SER A 127 10.76 1.77 -17.43
CA SER A 127 10.29 3.10 -17.77
C SER A 127 8.87 2.90 -18.32
N SER A 128 7.95 3.85 -18.15
CA SER A 128 6.62 3.74 -18.76
C SER A 128 6.65 3.30 -20.24
N ALA A 129 7.80 3.41 -20.92
CA ALA A 129 8.16 2.79 -22.18
C ALA A 129 8.14 1.24 -22.29
N THR A 130 8.45 0.45 -21.25
CA THR A 130 8.68 -1.01 -21.32
C THR A 130 7.63 -1.87 -20.61
N MET A 131 6.80 -1.31 -19.72
CA MET A 131 5.75 -2.07 -19.03
C MET A 131 4.70 -2.64 -20.02
N THR A 132 4.37 -3.91 -19.84
CA THR A 132 3.42 -4.66 -20.67
C THR A 132 1.96 -4.42 -20.24
N GLU A 133 1.01 -4.76 -21.12
CA GLU A 133 -0.42 -4.69 -20.80
C GLU A 133 -0.80 -5.64 -19.66
N ASP A 134 -0.21 -6.85 -19.63
CA ASP A 134 -0.44 -7.83 -18.56
C ASP A 134 0.04 -7.31 -17.20
N GLN A 135 1.22 -6.69 -17.14
CA GLN A 135 1.72 -6.06 -15.90
C GLN A 135 0.81 -4.91 -15.44
N LEU A 136 0.17 -4.17 -16.36
CA LEU A 136 -0.78 -3.12 -15.98
C LEU A 136 -2.07 -3.70 -15.41
N VAL A 137 -2.59 -4.77 -16.02
CA VAL A 137 -3.73 -5.52 -15.48
C VAL A 137 -3.42 -6.02 -14.07
N GLU A 138 -2.24 -6.58 -13.85
CA GLU A 138 -1.80 -7.00 -12.51
C GLU A 138 -1.67 -5.84 -11.52
N LEU A 139 -1.08 -4.70 -11.93
CA LEU A 139 -0.96 -3.50 -11.10
C LEU A 139 -2.33 -2.96 -10.67
N LEU A 140 -3.25 -2.83 -11.63
CA LEU A 140 -4.61 -2.37 -11.38
C LEU A 140 -5.36 -3.35 -10.48
N GLY A 141 -5.18 -4.66 -10.69
CA GLY A 141 -5.69 -5.69 -9.79
C GLY A 141 -5.18 -5.51 -8.36
N ALA A 142 -3.87 -5.33 -8.17
CA ALA A 142 -3.27 -5.09 -6.86
C ALA A 142 -3.79 -3.81 -6.20
N LEU A 143 -3.93 -2.72 -6.97
CA LEU A 143 -4.51 -1.46 -6.51
C LEU A 143 -5.95 -1.63 -6.01
N LEU A 144 -6.78 -2.37 -6.74
CA LEU A 144 -8.20 -2.56 -6.44
C LEU A 144 -8.43 -3.46 -5.21
N VAL A 145 -7.52 -4.40 -4.95
CA VAL A 145 -7.63 -5.34 -3.84
C VAL A 145 -7.43 -4.66 -2.47
N ASN A 146 -6.58 -3.64 -2.39
CA ASN A 146 -6.22 -2.99 -1.11
C ASN A 146 -7.39 -2.23 -0.44
N PRO A 147 -8.15 -1.36 -1.14
CA PRO A 147 -9.30 -0.67 -0.57
C PRO A 147 -10.40 -1.60 -0.03
N HIS A 148 -10.52 -2.81 -0.58
CA HIS A 148 -11.50 -3.79 -0.11
C HIS A 148 -11.19 -4.33 1.29
N TYR A 149 -9.92 -4.35 1.69
CA TYR A 149 -9.50 -4.84 3.01
C TYR A 149 -9.52 -3.76 4.09
N LEU A 150 -9.46 -2.48 3.72
CA LEU A 150 -9.43 -1.38 4.70
C LEU A 150 -10.55 -1.43 5.75
N PRO A 151 -11.83 -1.70 5.40
CA PRO A 151 -12.89 -1.81 6.40
C PRO A 151 -12.83 -3.05 7.27
N LYS A 152 -12.15 -4.09 6.79
CA LYS A 152 -12.06 -5.37 7.49
C LYS A 152 -10.95 -5.38 8.52
N VAL A 153 -9.89 -4.63 8.24
CA VAL A 153 -8.67 -4.57 9.06
C VAL A 153 -8.86 -3.76 10.34
N ARG A 154 -9.64 -2.67 10.29
CA ARG A 154 -10.25 -2.02 11.46
C ARG A 154 -11.47 -1.20 11.04
N ALA A 155 -12.66 -1.80 11.13
CA ALA A 155 -13.93 -1.12 10.83
C ALA A 155 -14.15 0.13 11.70
N GLU A 156 -13.62 0.11 12.93
CA GLU A 156 -13.72 1.17 13.92
C GLU A 156 -12.94 2.44 13.54
N LEU A 157 -11.81 2.30 12.83
CA LEU A 157 -11.07 3.45 12.27
C LEU A 157 -11.86 4.14 11.14
N LEU A 158 -12.85 3.45 10.56
CA LEU A 158 -13.67 3.99 9.46
C LEU A 158 -15.02 4.55 9.91
N LEU A 159 -15.44 4.32 11.17
CA LEU A 159 -16.72 4.81 11.69
C LEU A 159 -16.87 6.35 11.62
N PRO A 160 -15.84 7.15 11.97
CA PRO A 160 -15.89 8.61 11.79
C PRO A 160 -15.82 9.04 10.32
N SER A 161 -15.41 8.15 9.41
CA SER A 161 -14.93 8.50 8.07
C SER A 161 -15.79 8.00 6.93
N ARG A 162 -17.08 7.74 7.19
CA ARG A 162 -18.01 7.17 6.21
C ARG A 162 -17.99 7.90 4.85
N THR A 163 -17.94 9.23 4.84
CA THR A 163 -17.89 10.01 3.59
C THR A 163 -16.55 9.88 2.87
N GLN A 164 -15.44 9.85 3.60
CA GLN A 164 -14.09 9.62 3.07
C GLN A 164 -13.98 8.23 2.45
N TYR A 165 -14.50 7.21 3.14
CA TYR A 165 -14.48 5.84 2.64
C TYR A 165 -15.40 5.67 1.43
N GLU A 166 -16.59 6.27 1.43
CA GLU A 166 -17.47 6.30 0.25
C GLU A 166 -16.78 7.01 -0.93
N LEU A 167 -16.07 8.11 -0.68
CA LEU A 167 -15.27 8.81 -1.69
C LEU A 167 -14.12 7.94 -2.22
N LEU A 168 -13.42 7.22 -1.34
CA LEU A 168 -12.41 6.24 -1.70
C LEU A 168 -12.99 5.16 -2.63
N GLN A 169 -14.12 4.57 -2.23
CA GLN A 169 -14.82 3.56 -3.03
C GLN A 169 -15.25 4.09 -4.39
N ASN A 170 -15.69 5.35 -4.48
CA ASN A 170 -16.05 5.98 -5.76
C ASN A 170 -14.82 6.15 -6.67
N VAL A 171 -13.68 6.61 -6.12
CA VAL A 171 -12.42 6.73 -6.86
C VAL A 171 -11.98 5.37 -7.40
N PHE A 172 -11.96 4.34 -6.56
CA PHE A 172 -11.58 2.98 -6.96
C PHE A 172 -12.63 2.29 -7.84
N GLY A 173 -13.89 2.68 -7.76
CA GLY A 173 -14.93 2.24 -8.69
C GLY A 173 -14.63 2.64 -10.13
N ASN A 174 -14.19 3.89 -10.34
CA ASN A 174 -13.76 4.36 -11.67
C ASN A 174 -12.53 3.60 -12.17
N LEU A 175 -11.59 3.29 -11.27
CA LEU A 175 -10.42 2.49 -11.58
C LEU A 175 -10.79 1.07 -12.01
N ARG A 176 -11.76 0.46 -11.33
CA ARG A 176 -12.29 -0.88 -11.67
C ARG A 176 -12.94 -0.89 -13.04
N ASP A 177 -13.75 0.11 -13.34
CA ASP A 177 -14.41 0.21 -14.64
C ASP A 177 -13.38 0.39 -15.76
N PHE A 178 -12.34 1.21 -15.53
CA PHE A 178 -11.22 1.35 -16.46
C PHE A 178 -10.43 0.05 -16.66
N HIS A 179 -10.13 -0.66 -15.57
CA HIS A 179 -9.50 -1.98 -15.61
C HIS A 179 -10.31 -2.96 -16.47
N GLY A 180 -11.64 -2.96 -16.34
CA GLY A 180 -12.52 -3.76 -17.19
C GLY A 180 -12.38 -3.44 -18.68
N LEU A 181 -12.22 -2.17 -19.05
CA LEU A 181 -12.00 -1.79 -20.45
C LEU A 181 -10.67 -2.31 -21.01
N ILE A 182 -9.61 -2.36 -20.19
CA ILE A 182 -8.33 -2.95 -20.60
C ILE A 182 -8.51 -4.45 -20.84
N VAL A 183 -9.07 -5.17 -19.86
CA VAL A 183 -9.26 -6.63 -19.95
C VAL A 183 -10.13 -7.00 -21.16
N ASN A 184 -11.12 -6.16 -21.51
CA ASN A 184 -11.99 -6.36 -22.66
C ASN A 184 -11.36 -5.92 -24.00
N GLY A 185 -10.11 -5.44 -24.02
CA GLY A 185 -9.44 -4.97 -25.24
C GLY A 185 -10.09 -3.71 -25.84
N CYS A 186 -10.82 -2.93 -25.05
CA CYS A 186 -11.52 -1.72 -25.50
C CYS A 186 -10.64 -0.46 -25.52
N ILE A 187 -9.43 -0.54 -24.97
CA ILE A 187 -8.49 0.57 -24.86
C ILE A 187 -7.30 0.33 -25.78
N GLU A 188 -6.97 1.32 -26.59
CA GLU A 188 -5.77 1.29 -27.42
C GLU A 188 -4.50 1.42 -26.57
N ARG A 189 -3.43 0.75 -27.00
CA ARG A 189 -2.11 0.79 -26.34
C ARG A 189 -1.57 2.21 -26.14
N GLN A 190 -1.91 3.15 -27.02
CA GLN A 190 -1.49 4.55 -26.86
C GLN A 190 -2.15 5.21 -25.65
N THR A 191 -3.44 4.97 -25.42
CA THR A 191 -4.15 5.46 -24.24
C THR A 191 -3.57 4.86 -22.97
N ILE A 192 -3.26 3.55 -22.99
CA ILE A 192 -2.59 2.86 -21.88
C ILE A 192 -1.27 3.56 -21.50
N LYS A 193 -0.43 3.90 -22.49
CA LYS A 193 0.83 4.63 -22.26
C LYS A 193 0.63 6.00 -21.61
N CYS A 194 -0.46 6.69 -21.92
CA CYS A 194 -0.76 8.00 -21.35
C CYS A 194 -1.18 7.93 -19.87
N VAL A 195 -1.96 6.91 -19.49
CA VAL A 195 -2.49 6.78 -18.12
C VAL A 195 -1.56 6.01 -17.18
N LEU A 196 -0.62 5.24 -17.73
CA LEU A 196 0.29 4.40 -16.95
C LEU A 196 1.06 5.16 -15.86
N PRO A 197 1.70 6.33 -16.13
CA PRO A 197 2.41 7.06 -15.09
C PRO A 197 1.52 7.45 -13.90
N GLU A 198 0.25 7.78 -14.18
CA GLU A 198 -0.72 8.14 -13.15
C GLU A 198 -1.10 6.93 -12.28
N PHE A 199 -1.27 5.74 -12.86
CA PHE A 199 -1.52 4.53 -12.06
C PHE A 199 -0.35 4.12 -11.20
N GLN A 200 0.88 4.28 -11.69
CA GLN A 200 2.07 4.02 -10.89
C GLN A 200 2.19 5.00 -9.73
N LEU A 201 1.89 6.29 -9.97
CA LEU A 201 1.83 7.30 -8.92
C LEU A 201 0.72 7.00 -7.89
N MET A 202 -0.44 6.51 -8.34
CA MET A 202 -1.50 6.06 -7.45
C MET A 202 -1.06 4.85 -6.61
N ALA A 203 -0.39 3.87 -7.23
CA ALA A 203 0.15 2.70 -6.55
C ALA A 203 1.15 3.09 -5.47
N GLU A 204 2.07 4.02 -5.76
CA GLU A 204 3.01 4.56 -4.77
C GLU A 204 2.27 5.17 -3.57
N ARG A 205 1.28 6.04 -3.83
CA ARG A 205 0.49 6.73 -2.79
C ARG A 205 -0.31 5.75 -1.93
N VAL A 206 -0.96 4.77 -2.56
CA VAL A 206 -1.78 3.76 -1.89
C VAL A 206 -0.90 2.78 -1.11
N GLY A 207 0.22 2.31 -1.69
CA GLY A 207 1.13 1.40 -0.99
C GLY A 207 1.81 2.05 0.19
N HIS A 208 2.16 3.35 0.10
CA HIS A 208 2.62 4.11 1.24
C HIS A 208 1.58 4.14 2.37
N PHE A 209 0.32 4.41 2.04
CA PHE A 209 -0.76 4.42 3.02
C PHE A 209 -0.95 3.05 3.65
N CYS A 210 -0.97 1.98 2.85
CA CYS A 210 -1.10 0.61 3.34
C CYS A 210 0.06 0.25 4.28
N PHE A 211 1.29 0.67 3.97
CA PHE A 211 2.46 0.48 4.82
C PHE A 211 2.30 1.16 6.18
N VAL A 212 1.93 2.45 6.18
CA VAL A 212 1.75 3.17 7.43
C VAL A 212 0.64 2.50 8.24
N LEU A 213 -0.49 2.17 7.61
CA LEU A 213 -1.60 1.48 8.26
C LEU A 213 -1.16 0.15 8.90
N LEU A 214 -0.37 -0.69 8.20
CA LEU A 214 0.16 -1.94 8.77
C LEU A 214 0.94 -1.72 10.06
N SER A 215 1.76 -0.66 10.15
CA SER A 215 2.51 -0.35 11.37
C SER A 215 1.63 0.06 12.56
N TYR A 216 0.43 0.60 12.31
CA TYR A 216 -0.56 0.90 13.37
C TYR A 216 -1.32 -0.33 13.85
N LEU A 217 -1.36 -1.41 13.08
CA LEU A 217 -2.05 -2.64 13.49
C LEU A 217 -1.29 -3.41 14.58
N LYS A 218 -0.07 -2.98 14.91
CA LYS A 218 0.82 -3.57 15.90
C LYS A 218 0.39 -3.31 17.34
N ASP A 219 -0.17 -2.14 17.63
CA ASP A 219 -0.56 -1.77 19.00
C ASP A 219 -2.05 -2.09 19.22
N GLU A 220 -2.34 -3.02 20.14
CA GLU A 220 -3.70 -3.38 20.59
C GLU A 220 -4.31 -2.31 21.50
N LYS A 221 -3.64 -1.17 21.70
CA LYS A 221 -4.17 -0.09 22.52
C LYS A 221 -5.25 0.63 21.72
N ASP A 222 -6.49 0.51 22.18
CA ASP A 222 -7.62 1.25 21.64
C ASP A 222 -7.66 2.66 22.29
N ASP A 223 -6.65 3.47 22.00
CA ASP A 223 -6.60 4.86 22.45
C ASP A 223 -7.25 5.76 21.38
N GLU A 224 -8.12 6.70 21.78
CA GLU A 224 -8.83 7.63 20.87
C GLU A 224 -7.88 8.45 19.95
N GLU A 225 -6.61 8.58 20.34
CA GLU A 225 -5.55 9.22 19.55
C GLU A 225 -5.22 8.44 18.26
N ASP A 226 -5.27 7.11 18.31
CA ASP A 226 -4.98 6.23 17.15
C ASP A 226 -6.10 6.32 16.09
N LYS A 227 -7.35 6.56 16.53
CA LYS A 227 -8.51 6.76 15.65
C LYS A 227 -8.40 8.06 14.85
N GLU A 228 -8.00 9.15 15.50
CA GLU A 228 -7.77 10.44 14.85
C GLU A 228 -6.59 10.41 13.87
N GLU A 229 -5.52 9.68 14.20
CA GLU A 229 -4.38 9.54 13.32
C GLU A 229 -4.72 8.72 12.06
N ALA A 230 -5.44 7.60 12.21
CA ALA A 230 -5.94 6.83 11.06
C ALA A 230 -6.87 7.63 10.14
N TYR A 231 -7.75 8.42 10.74
CA TYR A 231 -8.60 9.34 10.01
C TYR A 231 -7.77 10.36 9.20
N SER A 232 -6.77 10.99 9.84
CA SER A 232 -5.86 11.93 9.19
C SER A 232 -5.11 11.28 8.03
N MET A 233 -4.65 10.03 8.18
CA MET A 233 -4.00 9.27 7.12
C MET A 233 -4.92 9.00 5.94
N LEU A 234 -6.18 8.64 6.18
CA LEU A 234 -7.16 8.41 5.11
C LEU A 234 -7.47 9.69 4.34
N VAL A 235 -7.66 10.82 5.04
CA VAL A 235 -7.85 12.13 4.41
C VAL A 235 -6.64 12.50 3.57
N HIS A 236 -5.42 12.31 4.09
CA HIS A 236 -4.18 12.57 3.37
C HIS A 236 -4.04 11.68 2.13
N LEU A 237 -4.42 10.40 2.21
CA LEU A 237 -4.46 9.52 1.05
C LEU A 237 -5.41 10.07 -0.01
N LEU A 238 -6.65 10.42 0.36
CA LEU A 238 -7.65 10.97 -0.57
C LEU A 238 -7.15 12.23 -1.26
N LEU A 239 -6.54 13.15 -0.50
CA LEU A 239 -5.95 14.37 -1.05
C LEU A 239 -4.85 14.09 -2.07
N LYS A 240 -4.16 12.96 -1.93
CA LYS A 240 -3.15 12.49 -2.88
C LYS A 240 -3.76 11.73 -4.06
N ILE A 241 -4.70 10.81 -3.88
CA ILE A 241 -5.15 9.96 -4.99
C ILE A 241 -6.24 10.59 -5.86
N ILE A 242 -7.07 11.49 -5.31
CA ILE A 242 -8.16 12.10 -6.08
C ILE A 242 -7.62 12.93 -7.26
N PRO A 243 -6.59 13.80 -7.10
CA PRO A 243 -6.02 14.52 -8.23
C PRO A 243 -5.52 13.60 -9.34
N VAL A 244 -4.87 12.49 -8.99
CA VAL A 244 -4.40 11.47 -9.94
C VAL A 244 -5.57 10.83 -10.65
N SER A 245 -6.62 10.47 -9.90
CA SER A 245 -7.83 9.90 -10.49
C SER A 245 -8.51 10.87 -11.45
N LEU A 246 -8.60 12.16 -11.12
CA LEU A 246 -9.18 13.18 -11.99
C LEU A 246 -8.35 13.38 -13.27
N GLU A 247 -7.02 13.31 -13.18
CA GLU A 247 -6.13 13.36 -14.35
C GLU A 247 -6.36 12.15 -15.27
N VAL A 248 -6.41 10.93 -14.71
CA VAL A 248 -6.76 9.72 -15.47
C VAL A 248 -8.11 9.87 -16.16
N MET A 249 -9.12 10.40 -15.47
CA MET A 249 -10.45 10.65 -16.05
C MET A 249 -10.39 11.65 -17.20
N HIS A 250 -9.59 12.71 -17.07
CA HIS A 250 -9.40 13.72 -18.11
C HIS A 250 -8.72 13.13 -19.36
N ILE A 251 -7.64 12.37 -19.17
CA ILE A 251 -6.93 11.66 -20.23
C ILE A 251 -7.89 10.71 -20.95
N CYS A 252 -8.64 9.89 -20.21
CA CYS A 252 -9.61 8.95 -20.78
C CYS A 252 -10.69 9.68 -21.58
N SER A 253 -11.29 10.73 -21.01
CA SER A 253 -12.35 11.51 -21.67
C SER A 253 -11.89 12.16 -22.97
N THR A 254 -10.60 12.52 -23.06
CA THR A 254 -10.01 13.14 -24.24
C THR A 254 -9.62 12.10 -25.28
N ASN A 255 -8.85 11.08 -24.89
CA ASN A 255 -8.29 10.09 -25.81
C ASN A 255 -9.35 9.10 -26.32
N LEU A 256 -10.37 8.82 -25.51
CA LEU A 256 -11.41 7.84 -25.86
C LEU A 256 -12.66 8.48 -26.48
N LYS A 257 -12.69 9.80 -26.65
CA LYS A 257 -13.86 10.56 -27.13
C LYS A 257 -14.40 10.07 -28.48
N ALA A 258 -13.51 9.66 -29.38
CA ALA A 258 -13.86 9.20 -30.72
C ALA A 258 -14.10 7.67 -30.79
N SER A 259 -14.00 6.97 -29.67
CA SER A 259 -14.20 5.51 -29.63
C SER A 259 -15.64 5.15 -30.03
N LYS A 260 -15.75 4.11 -30.87
CA LYS A 260 -17.04 3.54 -31.28
C LYS A 260 -17.52 2.44 -30.31
N SER A 261 -16.73 2.10 -29.30
CA SER A 261 -17.09 1.08 -28.32
C SER A 261 -18.23 1.56 -27.42
N ALA A 262 -19.30 0.77 -27.36
CA ALA A 262 -20.42 1.04 -26.46
C ALA A 262 -20.00 0.99 -24.98
N GLU A 263 -19.02 0.14 -24.63
CA GLU A 263 -18.49 0.02 -23.27
C GLU A 263 -17.75 1.30 -22.87
N VAL A 264 -16.90 1.80 -23.78
CA VAL A 264 -16.18 3.07 -23.60
C VAL A 264 -17.16 4.24 -23.49
N GLY A 265 -18.21 4.26 -24.32
CA GLY A 265 -19.25 5.28 -24.23
C GLY A 265 -19.99 5.28 -22.88
N ARG A 266 -20.28 4.09 -22.32
CA ARG A 266 -20.87 3.97 -20.97
C ARG A 266 -19.91 4.46 -19.89
N PHE A 267 -18.64 4.05 -19.96
CA PHE A 267 -17.60 4.47 -19.03
C PHE A 267 -17.43 5.99 -19.00
N ILE A 268 -17.28 6.65 -20.15
CA ILE A 268 -17.15 8.11 -20.23
C ILE A 268 -18.36 8.81 -19.59
N LYS A 269 -19.58 8.30 -19.84
CA LYS A 269 -20.79 8.84 -19.23
C LYS A 269 -20.78 8.71 -17.71
N GLN A 270 -20.36 7.56 -17.17
CA GLN A 270 -20.23 7.35 -15.73
C GLN A 270 -19.18 8.28 -15.11
N LEU A 271 -18.01 8.42 -15.75
CA LEU A 271 -16.97 9.35 -15.30
C LEU A 271 -17.49 10.79 -15.22
N GLN A 272 -18.19 11.27 -16.26
CA GLN A 272 -18.76 12.61 -16.31
C GLN A 272 -19.82 12.84 -15.23
N GLN A 273 -20.58 11.80 -14.87
CA GLN A 273 -21.58 11.88 -13.82
C GLN A 273 -20.95 11.89 -12.42
N ALA A 274 -19.88 11.12 -12.19
CA ALA A 274 -19.24 11.01 -10.88
C ALA A 274 -18.25 12.16 -10.58
N SER A 275 -17.62 12.73 -11.62
CA SER A 275 -16.55 13.73 -11.45
C SER A 275 -16.95 14.97 -10.63
N PRO A 276 -18.13 15.59 -10.83
CA PRO A 276 -18.52 16.78 -10.08
C PRO A 276 -18.62 16.51 -8.57
N ASP A 277 -19.18 15.36 -8.18
CA ASP A 277 -19.30 14.97 -6.77
C ASP A 277 -17.93 14.68 -6.17
N ILE A 278 -17.08 13.90 -6.87
CA ILE A 278 -15.71 13.60 -6.42
C ILE A 278 -14.90 14.90 -6.23
N LEU A 279 -15.00 15.83 -7.18
CA LEU A 279 -14.31 17.11 -7.11
C LEU A 279 -14.84 17.97 -5.96
N ARG A 280 -16.16 18.01 -5.73
CA ARG A 280 -16.76 18.74 -4.61
C ARG A 280 -16.23 18.22 -3.28
N GLU A 281 -16.30 16.90 -3.04
CA GLU A 281 -15.84 16.31 -1.79
C GLU A 281 -14.33 16.53 -1.59
N TYR A 282 -13.53 16.39 -2.65
CA TYR A 282 -12.10 16.71 -2.61
C TYR A 282 -11.83 18.16 -2.16
N LEU A 283 -12.55 19.13 -2.73
CA LEU A 283 -12.39 20.54 -2.39
C LEU A 283 -12.77 20.81 -0.92
N ILE A 284 -13.82 20.16 -0.42
CA ILE A 284 -14.23 20.26 0.99
C ILE A 284 -13.12 19.73 1.90
N HIS A 285 -12.57 18.53 1.61
CA HIS A 285 -11.48 17.96 2.40
C HIS A 285 -10.20 18.81 2.32
N LEU A 286 -9.88 19.34 1.15
CA LEU A 286 -8.71 20.21 0.96
C LEU A 286 -8.84 21.50 1.78
N GLN A 287 -10.01 22.13 1.75
CA GLN A 287 -10.29 23.32 2.56
C GLN A 287 -10.18 23.01 4.05
N GLN A 288 -10.80 21.93 4.52
CA GLN A 288 -10.73 21.54 5.94
C GLN A 288 -9.30 21.26 6.39
N HIS A 289 -8.52 20.54 5.58
CA HIS A 289 -7.11 20.25 5.85
C HIS A 289 -6.28 21.54 5.94
N MET A 290 -6.49 22.49 5.03
CA MET A 290 -5.82 23.79 5.06
C MET A 290 -6.19 24.60 6.32
N ILE A 291 -7.46 24.63 6.71
CA ILE A 291 -7.92 25.36 7.91
C ILE A 291 -7.31 24.76 9.17
N ASN A 292 -7.29 23.43 9.29
CA ASN A 292 -6.71 22.72 10.43
C ASN A 292 -5.19 22.95 10.54
N GLY A 293 -4.48 23.04 9.40
CA GLY A 293 -3.04 23.36 9.39
C GLY A 293 -2.70 24.80 9.80
N ILE A 294 -3.64 25.74 9.66
CA ILE A 294 -3.45 27.16 10.02
C ILE A 294 -3.75 27.42 11.50
N ASN A 295 -4.68 26.65 12.09
CA ASN A 295 -5.03 26.73 13.51
C ASN A 295 -4.43 25.53 14.27
N PRO A 296 -3.14 25.57 14.68
CA PRO A 296 -2.65 24.58 15.62
C PRO A 296 -3.52 24.64 16.87
N SER A 297 -4.14 23.52 17.21
CA SER A 297 -5.12 23.39 18.27
C SER A 297 -4.63 24.08 19.55
N THR A 298 -5.49 24.91 20.12
CA THR A 298 -5.29 25.69 21.36
C THR A 298 -5.01 24.85 22.60
N SER A 299 -4.90 23.52 22.46
CA SER A 299 -4.63 22.54 23.51
C SER A 299 -3.21 22.67 24.10
N ALA A 300 -2.22 23.11 23.31
CA ALA A 300 -0.83 23.25 23.79
C ALA A 300 -0.57 24.46 24.71
N ARG A 301 -1.58 25.28 25.05
CA ARG A 301 -1.41 26.46 25.93
C ARG A 301 -1.77 26.27 27.41
N ASN A 302 -2.32 25.12 27.81
CA ASN A 302 -2.80 24.92 29.18
C ASN A 302 -1.94 23.97 30.03
N ILE A 303 -0.61 24.04 29.92
CA ILE A 303 0.29 23.55 30.97
C ILE A 303 1.15 24.72 31.48
N ARG A 304 0.50 25.61 32.23
CA ARG A 304 1.13 26.38 33.31
C ARG A 304 0.26 26.20 34.55
N HIS A 305 0.68 25.33 35.46
CA HIS A 305 1.12 25.77 36.78
C HIS A 305 1.74 24.63 37.60
N ASP A 306 2.76 25.05 38.35
CA ASP A 306 3.31 24.43 39.55
C ASP A 306 4.35 23.32 39.38
N ARG A 307 5.63 23.72 39.40
CA ARG A 307 6.60 23.17 40.37
C ARG A 307 7.75 24.15 40.64
N VAL A 308 7.93 24.34 41.94
CA VAL A 308 8.95 25.10 42.69
C VAL A 308 10.38 24.85 42.17
N PRO A 309 11.26 25.86 42.11
CA PRO A 309 12.69 25.61 41.91
C PRO A 309 13.29 25.07 43.21
N ILE A 310 13.79 23.83 43.17
CA ILE A 310 14.73 23.31 44.16
C ILE A 310 16.08 23.98 43.91
N ASP A 311 16.57 24.61 44.96
CA ASP A 311 17.85 25.30 45.06
C ASP A 311 19.00 24.27 45.03
N TYR A 312 19.99 24.48 44.15
CA TYR A 312 21.26 23.74 44.20
C TYR A 312 22.36 24.74 44.56
N SER A 313 22.82 24.67 45.82
CA SER A 313 24.10 25.25 46.24
C SER A 313 25.18 24.16 46.22
N CYS A 314 26.39 24.57 45.84
CA CYS A 314 27.64 23.83 45.59
C CYS A 314 27.91 22.53 46.37
#